data_AF-A0A090RRA7-F1
#
_entry.id   AF-A0A090RRA7-F1
#
_cell.length_a   1.000
_cell.length_b   1.000
_cell.length_c   1.000
_cell.angle_alpha   90.00
_cell.angle_beta   90.00
_cell.angle_gamma   90.00
#
_symmetry.space_group_name_H-M   'P 1'
#
loop_
_entity.id
_entity.type
_entity.pdbx_description
1 polymer ?
#
loop_
_entity_poly.entity_id
_entity_poly.type
_entity_poly.pdbx_seq_one_letter_code
_entity_poly.pdbx_strand_id
1 'polypeptide(L)' 'MFHQGSLGHRRLISVADRFYEEIESRIRTEGKMYDIHISTTQLMEKLFNRYGFETTSIVEDGFGEGLHQYDMVKAFR' A
#
# COMPACT_ATOMS: atom_id res chain seq x y z
N MET A 1 -4.71 12.37 -13.45
CA MET A 1 -4.78 11.07 -14.16
C MET A 1 -3.38 10.68 -14.60
N PHE A 2 -2.98 9.43 -14.40
CA PHE A 2 -1.73 8.90 -14.93
C PHE A 2 -1.95 8.41 -16.36
N HIS A 3 -1.15 8.89 -17.32
CA HIS A 3 -1.19 8.42 -18.71
C HIS A 3 -0.49 7.06 -18.86
N GLN A 4 -0.88 6.26 -19.85
CA GLN A 4 -0.16 5.04 -20.20
C GLN A 4 1.33 5.38 -20.47
N GLY A 5 2.24 4.77 -19.71
CA GLY A 5 3.69 5.05 -19.78
C GLY A 5 4.19 6.24 -18.95
N SER A 6 3.32 6.96 -18.23
CA SER A 6 3.72 8.13 -17.39
C SER A 6 4.62 7.75 -16.21
N LEU A 7 4.44 6.56 -15.66
CA LEU A 7 5.38 5.87 -14.79
C LEU A 7 5.73 4.58 -15.52
N GLY A 8 6.66 4.64 -16.49
CA GLY A 8 7.10 3.44 -17.19
C GLY A 8 7.34 2.34 -16.17
N HIS A 9 6.67 1.19 -16.32
CA HIS A 9 6.60 0.07 -15.36
C HIS A 9 7.94 -0.20 -14.65
N ARG A 10 9.06 -0.04 -15.38
CA ARG A 10 10.45 -0.14 -14.91
C ARG A 10 10.77 0.65 -13.63
N ARG A 11 10.12 1.79 -13.35
CA ARG A 11 10.45 2.63 -12.19
C ARG A 11 9.41 2.66 -11.09
N LEU A 12 8.17 2.23 -11.35
CA LEU A 12 7.08 2.29 -10.36
C LEU A 12 7.49 1.60 -9.05
N ILE A 13 8.01 0.39 -9.16
CA ILE A 13 8.47 -0.39 -8.02
C ILE A 13 9.60 0.33 -7.29
N SER A 14 10.66 0.75 -7.99
CA SER A 14 11.79 1.45 -7.35
C SER A 14 11.42 2.76 -6.65
N VAL A 15 10.41 3.49 -7.18
CA VAL A 15 9.92 4.73 -6.57
C VAL A 15 9.07 4.40 -5.34
N ALA A 16 8.20 3.39 -5.45
CA ALA A 16 7.38 2.94 -4.33
C ALA A 16 8.25 2.34 -3.21
N ASP A 17 9.30 1.59 -3.54
CA ASP A 17 10.25 1.03 -2.57
C ASP A 17 10.89 2.17 -1.76
N ARG A 18 11.48 3.17 -2.45
CA ARG A 18 12.09 4.34 -1.79
C ARG A 18 11.11 5.15 -0.95
N PHE A 19 9.91 5.36 -1.47
CA PHE A 19 8.87 6.09 -0.77
C PHE A 19 8.46 5.38 0.52
N TYR A 20 8.29 4.06 0.45
CA TYR A 20 7.89 3.25 1.58
C TYR A 20 9.00 3.11 2.63
N GLU A 21 10.25 2.92 2.20
CA GLU A 21 11.44 2.90 3.06
C GLU A 21 11.56 4.20 3.88
N GLU A 22 11.32 5.35 3.27
CA GLU A 22 11.35 6.65 3.95
C GLU A 22 10.25 6.77 5.03
N ILE A 23 9.04 6.29 4.73
CA ILE A 23 7.94 6.27 5.71
C ILE A 23 8.32 5.40 6.91
N GLU A 24 8.77 4.17 6.67
CA GLU A 24 9.18 3.27 7.75
C GLU A 24 10.32 3.84 8.58
N SER A 25 11.32 4.45 7.93
CA SER A 25 12.47 5.07 8.60
C SER A 25 12.01 6.15 9.61
N ARG A 26 11.03 6.97 9.21
CA ARG A 26 10.45 7.99 10.09
C ARG A 26 9.67 7.39 11.24
N ILE A 27 8.81 6.40 10.99
CA ILE A 27 8.03 5.71 12.03
C ILE A 27 8.97 5.08 13.07
N ARG A 28 10.03 4.41 12.62
CA ARG A 28 11.05 3.83 13.51
C ARG A 28 11.77 4.90 14.35
N THR A 29 12.10 6.04 13.74
CA THR A 29 12.79 7.15 14.41
C THR A 29 11.93 7.81 15.48
N GLU A 30 10.61 7.87 15.29
CA GLU A 30 9.67 8.40 16.28
C GLU A 30 9.50 7.49 17.51
N GLY A 31 10.06 6.28 17.49
CA GLY A 31 10.04 5.33 18.62
C GLY A 31 8.65 4.77 18.95
N LYS A 32 7.66 5.03 18.09
CA LYS A 32 6.30 4.51 18.20
C LYS A 32 6.07 3.58 17.02
N MET A 33 6.47 2.33 17.18
CA MET A 33 6.09 1.27 16.25
C MET A 33 4.58 1.05 16.43
N TYR A 34 3.78 1.58 15.51
CA TYR A 34 2.35 1.33 15.43
C TYR A 34 2.05 0.56 14.17
N ASP A 35 1.02 -0.28 14.25
CA ASP A 35 0.49 -0.99 13.08
C ASP A 35 0.02 0.04 12.04
N ILE A 36 0.40 -0.18 10.78
CA ILE A 36 -0.01 0.68 9.67
C ILE A 36 -1.23 0.05 9.04
N HIS A 37 -2.34 0.78 9.05
CA HIS A 37 -3.57 0.40 8.39
C HIS A 37 -3.74 1.19 7.09
N ILE A 38 -4.11 0.49 6.02
CA ILE A 38 -4.44 1.11 4.73
C ILE A 38 -5.73 0.51 4.19
N SER A 39 -6.47 1.32 3.43
CA SER A 39 -7.56 0.85 2.59
C SER A 39 -7.16 1.10 1.14
N THR A 40 -7.19 0.06 0.32
CA THR A 40 -6.72 0.12 -1.06
C THR A 40 -7.61 -0.68 -1.99
N THR A 41 -7.41 -0.52 -3.30
CA THR A 41 -8.22 -1.25 -4.29
C THR A 41 -7.64 -2.64 -4.53
N GLN A 42 -8.45 -3.54 -5.09
CA GLN A 42 -8.01 -4.87 -5.50
C GLN A 42 -6.78 -4.87 -6.44
N LEU A 43 -6.56 -3.77 -7.17
CA LEU A 43 -5.44 -3.62 -8.10
C LEU A 43 -4.10 -3.41 -7.38
N MET A 44 -4.14 -2.88 -6.16
CA MET A 44 -2.96 -2.46 -5.40
C MET A 44 -2.55 -3.46 -4.31
N GLU A 45 -3.44 -4.40 -3.95
CA GLU A 45 -3.21 -5.41 -2.92
C GLU A 45 -1.83 -6.07 -3.06
N LYS A 46 -1.51 -6.60 -4.24
CA LYS A 46 -0.23 -7.29 -4.48
C LYS A 46 0.98 -6.38 -4.30
N LEU A 47 0.87 -5.08 -4.56
CA LEU A 47 1.95 -4.14 -4.33
C LEU A 47 2.19 -3.98 -2.83
N PHE A 48 1.12 -3.78 -2.05
CA PHE A 48 1.23 -3.62 -0.60
C PHE A 48 1.64 -4.92 0.11
N ASN A 49 1.26 -6.09 -0.40
CA ASN A 49 1.77 -7.38 0.08
C ASN A 49 3.32 -7.45 0.01
N ARG A 50 3.94 -6.86 -1.03
CA ARG A 50 5.42 -6.80 -1.13
C ARG A 50 6.06 -6.00 0.00
N TYR A 51 5.32 -5.07 0.58
CA TYR A 51 5.76 -4.25 1.71
C TYR A 51 5.36 -4.85 3.07
N GLY A 52 4.80 -6.06 3.11
CA GLY A 52 4.46 -6.77 4.34
C GLY A 52 3.11 -6.38 4.94
N PHE A 53 2.22 -5.78 4.14
CA PHE A 53 0.82 -5.66 4.52
C PHE A 53 0.09 -6.98 4.28
N GLU A 54 -0.89 -7.28 5.12
CA GLU A 54 -1.78 -8.43 5.01
C GLU A 54 -3.23 -7.94 4.93
N THR A 55 -4.00 -8.49 3.99
CA THR A 55 -5.43 -8.17 3.83
C THR A 55 -6.22 -8.68 5.02
N THR A 56 -6.94 -7.80 5.71
CA THR A 56 -7.78 -8.12 6.87
C THR A 56 -9.25 -8.22 6.52
N SER A 57 -9.72 -7.41 5.56
CA SER A 57 -11.09 -7.41 5.09
C SER A 57 -11.19 -6.97 3.63
N ILE A 58 -12.21 -7.48 2.96
CA ILE A 58 -12.58 -7.06 1.61
C ILE A 58 -14.03 -6.59 1.66
N VAL A 59 -14.28 -5.38 1.17
CA VAL A 59 -15.62 -4.80 1.02
C VAL A 59 -15.90 -4.71 -0.47
N GLU A 60 -16.88 -5.49 -0.92
CA GLU A 60 -17.38 -5.45 -2.29
C GLU A 60 -17.91 -4.04 -2.60
N ASP A 61 -17.48 -3.50 -3.75
CA ASP A 61 -17.75 -2.14 -4.20
C ASP A 61 -17.50 -1.02 -3.17
N GLY A 62 -16.58 -1.24 -2.22
CA GLY A 62 -16.27 -0.29 -1.16
C GLY A 62 -15.78 1.09 -1.64
N PHE A 63 -15.20 1.16 -2.84
CA PHE A 63 -14.82 2.42 -3.50
C PHE A 63 -15.69 2.77 -4.72
N GLY A 64 -16.82 2.08 -4.90
CA GLY A 64 -17.72 2.22 -6.05
C GLY A 64 -17.84 0.92 -6.86
N GLU A 65 -18.77 0.92 -7.82
CA GLU A 65 -19.11 -0.26 -8.64
C GLU A 65 -17.87 -0.84 -9.34
N GLY A 66 -17.58 -2.12 -9.08
CA GLY A 66 -16.43 -2.84 -9.61
C GLY A 66 -15.09 -2.49 -8.94
N LEU A 67 -15.09 -1.65 -7.91
CA LEU A 67 -13.88 -1.24 -7.18
C LEU A 67 -13.97 -1.64 -5.72
N HIS A 68 -13.56 -2.89 -5.45
CA HIS A 68 -13.54 -3.45 -4.12
C HIS A 68 -12.48 -2.76 -3.25
N GLN A 69 -12.83 -2.53 -2.00
CA GLN A 69 -11.91 -2.04 -0.98
C GLN A 69 -11.28 -3.23 -0.27
N TYR A 70 -9.96 -3.19 -0.13
CA TYR A 70 -9.13 -4.13 0.59
C TYR A 70 -8.53 -3.35 1.75
N ASP A 71 -8.95 -3.67 2.97
CA ASP A 71 -8.28 -3.15 4.16
C ASP A 71 -7.12 -4.07 4.50
N MET A 72 -5.96 -3.48 4.74
CA MET A 72 -4.73 -4.21 4.99
C MET A 72 -4.00 -3.61 6.19
N VAL A 73 -3.30 -4.48 6.91
CA VAL A 73 -2.47 -4.10 8.06
C VAL A 73 -1.04 -4.57 7.89
N LYS A 74 -0.08 -3.71 8.22
CA LYS A 74 1.28 -4.13 8.52
C LYS A 74 1.51 -4.02 10.02
N ALA A 75 1.69 -5.18 10.66
CA ALA A 75 1.96 -5.22 12.09
C ALA A 75 3.44 -4.99 12.39
N PHE A 76 3.74 -4.11 13.34
CA PHE A 76 5.09 -3.93 13.89
C PHE A 76 5.13 -4.54 15.29
N ARG A 77 5.28 -5.86 15.34
CA ARG A 77 5.43 -6.64 16.57
C ARG A 77 6.87 -6.65 17.06
#